data_AF-A0A2D7H8K8-F1
#
_entry.id   AF-A0A2D7H8K8-F1
#
_cell.length_a   1.000
_cell.length_b   1.000
_cell.length_c   1.000
_cell.angle_alpha   90.00
_cell.angle_beta   90.00
_cell.angle_gamma   90.00
#
_symmetry.space_group_name_H-M   'P 1'
#
loop_
_entity.id
_entity.type
_entity.pdbx_description
1 polymer ?
#
loop_
_entity_poly.entity_id
_entity_poly.type
_entity_poly.pdbx_seq_one_letter_code
_entity_poly.pdbx_strand_id
1 'polypeptide(L)' 'MNCKAINQRAVKSIFLTLAVGMCLVATTGCQVSLNGQTLPSPYYLQDDIQYFPAGPEFKLSREAAALQAARAEEKLNRK' A
#
# COMPACT_ATOMS: atom_id res chain seq x y z
N MET A 1 36.82 32.57 -31.29
CA MET A 1 36.06 31.68 -30.39
C MET A 1 36.82 30.37 -30.23
N ASN A 2 37.09 29.93 -29.00
CA ASN A 2 38.09 28.89 -28.71
C ASN A 2 37.43 27.49 -28.65
N CYS A 3 37.72 26.65 -29.65
CA CYS A 3 37.08 25.36 -29.88
C CYS A 3 37.21 24.37 -28.69
N LYS A 4 38.32 24.46 -27.94
CA LYS A 4 38.55 23.64 -26.73
C LYS A 4 37.53 23.90 -25.61
N ALA A 5 37.14 25.16 -25.43
CA ALA A 5 36.16 25.54 -24.40
C ALA A 5 34.75 25.07 -24.75
N ILE A 6 34.43 24.96 -26.05
CA ILE A 6 33.14 24.46 -26.55
C ILE A 6 33.04 22.95 -26.32
N ASN A 7 34.09 22.18 -26.63
CA ASN A 7 34.13 20.74 -26.36
C ASN A 7 34.06 20.42 -24.86
N GLN A 8 34.73 21.19 -24.01
CA GLN A 8 34.68 20.97 -22.57
C GLN A 8 33.29 21.29 -21.98
N ARG A 9 32.57 22.28 -22.51
CA ARG A 9 31.19 22.58 -22.12
C ARG A 9 30.22 21.48 -22.56
N ALA A 10 30.38 20.96 -23.77
CA ALA A 10 29.55 19.87 -24.30
C ALA A 10 29.73 18.57 -23.52
N VAL A 11 30.98 18.20 -23.18
CA VAL A 11 31.26 17.01 -22.36
C VAL A 11 30.65 17.13 -20.96
N LYS A 12 30.77 18.32 -20.34
CA LYS A 12 30.17 18.59 -19.02
C LYS A 12 28.64 18.52 -19.07
N SER A 13 28.00 19.06 -20.09
CA SER A 13 26.55 18.99 -20.23
C SER A 13 26.06 17.56 -20.43
N ILE A 14 26.76 16.76 -21.26
CA ILE A 14 26.42 15.35 -21.47
C ILE A 14 26.54 14.57 -20.15
N PHE A 15 27.63 14.76 -19.42
CA PHE A 15 27.84 14.10 -18.14
C PHE A 15 26.76 14.48 -17.11
N LEU A 16 26.40 15.77 -17.04
CA LEU A 16 25.34 16.25 -16.15
C LEU A 16 23.98 15.65 -16.52
N THR A 17 23.64 15.60 -17.81
CA THR A 17 22.37 14.98 -18.26
C THR A 17 22.30 13.49 -17.95
N LEU A 18 23.41 12.75 -18.13
CA LEU A 18 23.48 11.33 -17.78
C LEU A 18 23.33 11.10 -16.27
N ALA A 19 24.02 11.90 -15.46
CA ALA A 19 23.95 11.80 -14.00
C ALA A 19 22.52 12.08 -13.50
N VAL A 20 21.88 13.13 -14.01
CA VAL A 20 20.48 13.46 -13.66
C VAL A 20 19.53 12.38 -14.15
N GLY A 21 19.67 11.90 -15.39
CA GLY A 21 18.82 10.84 -15.94
C GLY A 21 18.91 9.54 -15.13
N MET A 22 20.11 9.14 -14.73
CA MET A 22 20.32 7.94 -13.91
C MET A 22 19.71 8.10 -12.50
N CYS A 23 19.81 9.30 -11.92
CA CYS A 23 19.22 9.60 -10.61
C CYS A 23 17.68 9.52 -10.66
N LEU A 24 17.07 10.08 -11.71
CA LEU A 24 15.61 10.02 -11.90
C LEU A 24 15.13 8.56 -12.02
N VAL A 25 15.80 7.74 -12.85
CA VAL A 25 15.45 6.31 -13.00
C VAL A 25 15.61 5.53 -11.70
N ALA A 26 16.63 5.82 -10.90
CA ALA A 26 16.83 5.18 -9.60
C ALA A 26 15.77 5.58 -8.56
N THR A 27 15.16 6.77 -8.68
CA THR A 27 14.09 7.24 -7.78
C THR A 27 12.69 6.81 -8.20
N THR A 28 12.48 6.42 -9.45
CA THR A 28 11.20 5.90 -9.93
C THR A 28 11.11 4.40 -9.68
N GLY A 29 10.16 3.96 -8.86
CA GLY A 29 9.88 2.53 -8.69
C GLY A 29 9.13 1.92 -9.87
N CYS A 30 9.39 0.64 -10.18
CA CYS A 30 8.56 -0.14 -11.09
C CYS A 30 7.36 -0.70 -10.33
N GLN A 31 6.17 -0.19 -10.63
CA GLN A 31 4.93 -0.72 -10.06
C GLN A 31 4.69 -2.13 -10.64
N VAL A 32 4.59 -3.14 -9.76
CA VAL A 32 4.49 -4.55 -10.17
C VAL A 32 3.02 -4.92 -10.37
N SER A 33 2.67 -5.34 -11.59
CA SER A 33 1.34 -5.86 -11.94
C SER A 33 1.40 -7.36 -12.19
N LEU A 34 0.68 -8.14 -11.38
CA LEU A 34 0.60 -9.60 -11.48
C LEU A 34 -0.88 -9.99 -11.58
N ASN A 35 -1.22 -10.91 -12.50
CA ASN A 35 -2.60 -11.40 -12.71
C ASN A 35 -3.66 -10.28 -12.91
N GLY A 36 -3.28 -9.16 -13.52
CA GLY A 36 -4.17 -8.02 -13.74
C GLY A 36 -4.43 -7.15 -12.50
N GLN A 37 -3.76 -7.42 -11.38
CA GLN A 37 -3.81 -6.60 -10.18
C GLN A 37 -2.45 -5.97 -9.90
N THR A 38 -2.47 -4.73 -9.42
CA THR A 38 -1.26 -4.04 -8.99
C THR A 38 -1.05 -4.24 -7.51
N LEU A 39 0.03 -4.96 -7.16
CA LEU A 39 0.22 -5.42 -5.78
C LEU A 39 0.77 -4.28 -4.91
N PRO A 40 0.35 -4.19 -3.63
CA PRO A 40 0.82 -3.16 -2.70
C PRO A 40 2.32 -3.23 -2.40
N SER A 41 2.89 -4.44 -2.49
CA SER A 41 4.32 -4.69 -2.28
C SER A 41 4.84 -5.73 -3.29
N PRO A 42 6.14 -5.70 -3.64
CA PRO A 42 6.75 -6.68 -4.53
C PRO A 42 6.75 -8.11 -3.99
N TYR A 43 6.63 -8.25 -2.66
CA TYR A 43 6.79 -9.52 -1.95
C TYR A 43 5.48 -10.07 -1.37
N TYR A 44 4.33 -9.51 -1.76
CA TYR A 44 3.02 -9.89 -1.21
C TYR A 44 2.72 -11.41 -1.31
N LEU A 45 3.27 -12.09 -2.31
CA LEU A 45 3.11 -13.55 -2.46
C LEU A 45 4.05 -14.38 -1.56
N GLN A 46 5.12 -13.77 -1.06
CA GLN A 46 6.05 -14.38 -0.12
C GLN A 46 5.76 -13.94 1.33
N ASP A 47 4.85 -13.00 1.52
CA ASP A 47 4.45 -12.57 2.85
C ASP A 47 3.80 -13.74 3.58
N ASP A 48 4.09 -13.84 4.87
CA ASP A 48 3.57 -14.93 5.67
C ASP A 48 2.05 -14.86 5.73
N ILE A 49 1.42 -16.01 6.00
CA ILE A 49 -0.02 -16.06 6.23
C ILE A 49 -0.31 -15.16 7.43
N GLN A 50 -0.99 -14.04 7.19
CA GLN A 50 -1.45 -13.19 8.27
C GLN A 50 -2.35 -13.99 9.21
N TYR A 51 -1.85 -14.24 10.41
CA TYR A 51 -2.57 -15.00 11.42
C TYR A 51 -3.75 -14.17 11.91
N PHE A 52 -4.95 -14.61 11.56
CA PHE A 52 -6.17 -14.13 12.17
C PHE A 52 -6.56 -15.15 13.26
N PRO A 53 -6.58 -14.76 14.55
CA PRO A 53 -7.07 -15.66 15.59
C PRO A 53 -8.50 -16.07 15.28
N ALA A 54 -8.87 -17.27 15.70
CA ALA A 54 -10.27 -17.70 15.62
C ALA A 54 -11.14 -16.64 16.28
N GLY A 55 -12.12 -16.13 15.51
CA GLY A 55 -13.12 -15.23 16.06
C GLY A 55 -13.94 -15.93 17.16
N PRO A 56 -14.77 -15.19 17.89
CA PRO A 56 -15.71 -15.79 18.83
C PRO A 56 -16.55 -16.87 18.15
N GLU A 57 -16.73 -18.03 18.81
CA GLU A 57 -17.59 -19.15 18.35
C GLU A 57 -18.97 -18.65 17.90
N PHE A 58 -19.50 -17.65 18.62
CA PHE A 58 -20.77 -17.03 18.31
C PHE A 58 -20.59 -15.75 17.47
N LYS A 59 -20.92 -15.86 16.18
CA LYS A 59 -20.78 -14.79 15.19
C LYS A 59 -21.66 -13.56 15.46
N LEU A 60 -22.77 -13.73 16.19
CA LEU A 60 -23.84 -12.73 16.31
C LEU A 60 -23.99 -12.15 17.73
N SER A 61 -22.87 -11.96 18.42
CA SER A 61 -22.87 -11.49 19.83
C SER A 61 -23.57 -10.16 20.02
N ARG A 62 -23.46 -9.26 19.03
CA ARG A 62 -24.10 -7.93 19.06
C ARG A 62 -25.61 -8.04 18.92
N GLU A 63 -26.08 -8.88 18.01
CA GLU A 63 -27.49 -9.12 17.75
C GLU A 63 -28.16 -9.81 18.94
N ALA A 64 -27.49 -10.79 19.55
CA ALA A 64 -28.00 -11.43 20.76
C ALA A 64 -28.10 -10.45 21.93
N ALA A 65 -27.08 -9.60 22.12
CA ALA A 65 -27.12 -8.55 23.14
C ALA A 65 -28.27 -7.56 22.89
N ALA A 66 -28.48 -7.15 21.63
CA ALA A 66 -29.58 -6.28 21.24
C ALA A 66 -30.97 -6.91 21.52
N LEU A 67 -31.16 -8.19 21.16
CA LEU A 67 -32.40 -8.92 21.44
C LEU A 67 -32.65 -9.08 22.94
N GLN A 68 -31.61 -9.29 23.72
CA GLN A 68 -31.73 -9.41 25.17
C GLN A 68 -32.12 -8.08 25.83
N ALA A 69 -31.54 -6.97 25.36
CA ALA A 69 -31.91 -5.62 25.79
C ALA A 69 -33.38 -5.31 25.44
N ALA A 70 -33.79 -5.53 24.19
CA ALA A 70 -35.17 -5.30 23.75
C ALA A 70 -36.20 -6.09 24.58
N ARG A 71 -35.92 -7.38 24.85
CA ARG A 71 -36.79 -8.22 25.70
C ARG A 71 -36.84 -7.74 27.15
N ALA A 72 -35.77 -7.13 27.66
CA ALA A 72 -35.75 -6.57 29.01
C ALA A 72 -36.62 -5.31 29.09
N GLU A 73 -36.56 -4.45 28.08
CA GLU A 73 -37.41 -3.27 27.94
C GLU A 73 -38.90 -3.64 27.82
N GLU A 74 -39.24 -4.61 26.96
CA GLU A 74 -40.62 -5.11 26.82
C GLU A 74 -41.17 -5.64 28.16
N LYS A 75 -40.35 -6.40 28.92
CA LYS A 75 -40.76 -6.91 30.23
C LYS A 75 -40.96 -5.81 31.26
N LEU A 76 -40.15 -4.75 31.21
CA LEU A 76 -40.28 -3.61 32.11
C LEU A 76 -41.54 -2.81 31.78
N ASN A 77 -41.84 -2.62 30.51
CA ASN A 77 -43.04 -1.90 30.05
C ASN A 77 -44.35 -2.71 30.27
N ARG A 78 -44.26 -4.04 30.40
CA ARG A 78 -45.41 -4.91 30.67
C ARG A 78 -45.82 -4.97 32.15
N LYS A 79 -44.98 -4.47 33.06
CA LYS A 79 -45.29 -4.39 34.50
C LYS A 79 -45.95 -3.06 34.83
#